data_AF-V2IUR8-F1
#
_entry.id   AF-V2IUR8-F1
#
_cell.length_a   1.000
_cell.length_b   1.000
_cell.length_c   1.000
_cell.angle_alpha   90.00
_cell.angle_beta   90.00
_cell.angle_gamma   90.00
#
_symmetry.space_group_name_H-M   'P 1'
#
loop_
_entity.id
_entity.type
_entity.pdbx_description
1 polymer ?
#
loop_
_entity_poly.entity_id
_entity_poly.type
_entity_poly.pdbx_seq_one_letter_code
_entity_poly.pdbx_strand_id
1 'polypeptide(L)' 'MNLDNLVKMANQIGTFFAAMPDRDEALADIATHLRRFWAPPMRRALLEGVDNGQADAVAPIVRAALERHRERL' A
#
# COMPACT_ATOMS: atom_id res chain seq x y z
N MET A 1 -4.63 1.84 -16.23
CA MET A 1 -4.84 2.00 -14.77
C MET A 1 -4.53 3.42 -14.39
N ASN A 2 -5.29 4.03 -13.47
CA ASN A 2 -5.03 5.38 -12.99
C ASN A 2 -4.32 5.27 -11.62
N LEU A 3 -3.10 5.80 -11.52
CA LEU A 3 -2.28 5.75 -10.30
C LEU A 3 -2.96 6.46 -9.13
N ASP A 4 -3.60 7.61 -9.34
CA ASP A 4 -4.31 8.36 -8.30
C ASP A 4 -5.43 7.53 -7.66
N ASN A 5 -6.13 6.74 -8.48
CA ASN A 5 -7.16 5.83 -7.98
C ASN A 5 -6.56 4.70 -7.13
N LEU A 6 -5.40 4.17 -7.49
CA LEU A 6 -4.70 3.18 -6.68
C LEU A 6 -4.26 3.78 -5.35
N VAL A 7 -3.66 4.97 -5.38
CA VAL A 7 -3.24 5.67 -4.16
C VAL A 7 -4.45 5.91 -3.24
N LYS A 8 -5.58 6.36 -3.80
CA LYS A 8 -6.83 6.54 -3.04
C LYS A 8 -7.30 5.24 -2.38
N MET A 9 -7.36 4.13 -3.14
CA MET A 9 -7.78 2.84 -2.59
C MET A 9 -6.79 2.31 -1.54
N ALA A 10 -5.48 2.44 -1.78
CA ALA A 10 -4.46 2.02 -0.83
C ALA A 10 -4.55 2.83 0.47
N ASN A 11 -4.81 4.13 0.40
CA ASN A 11 -5.01 4.98 1.56
C ASN A 11 -6.26 4.59 2.37
N GLN A 12 -7.34 4.20 1.71
CA GLN A 12 -8.54 3.69 2.41
C GLN A 12 -8.24 2.42 3.21
N ILE A 13 -7.44 1.51 2.64
CA ILE A 13 -6.94 0.32 3.34
C ILE A 13 -6.06 0.73 4.53
N GLY A 14 -5.13 1.66 4.31
CA GLY A 14 -4.25 2.18 5.37
C GLY A 14 -5.02 2.80 6.54
N THR A 15 -6.05 3.60 6.27
CA THR A 15 -6.90 4.20 7.30
C THR A 15 -7.61 3.14 8.15
N PHE A 16 -8.07 2.05 7.54
CA PHE A 16 -8.72 0.96 8.27
C PHE A 16 -7.74 0.31 9.27
N PHE A 17 -6.55 -0.06 8.83
CA PHE A 17 -5.55 -0.73 9.67
C PHE A 17 -4.82 0.22 10.63
N ALA A 18 -4.88 1.54 10.42
CA ALA A 18 -4.28 2.54 11.32
C ALA A 18 -4.90 2.54 12.73
N ALA A 19 -6.11 1.99 12.89
CA ALA A 19 -6.77 1.86 14.19
C ALA A 19 -6.24 0.68 15.02
N MET A 20 -5.40 -0.19 14.46
CA MET A 20 -4.84 -1.32 15.20
C MET A 20 -3.77 -0.86 16.20
N PRO A 21 -3.72 -1.48 17.40
CA PRO A 21 -2.74 -1.14 18.43
C PRO A 21 -1.32 -1.59 18.07
N ASP A 22 -1.18 -2.72 17.37
CA ASP A 22 0.12 -3.22 16.91
C ASP A 22 0.46 -2.66 15.53
N ARG A 23 1.53 -1.86 15.49
CA ARG A 23 1.98 -1.20 14.27
C ARG A 23 2.56 -2.19 13.25
N ASP A 24 3.31 -3.19 13.70
CA ASP A 24 3.94 -4.18 12.83
C ASP A 24 2.89 -5.11 12.23
N GLU A 25 1.90 -5.52 13.02
CA GLU A 25 0.75 -6.29 12.55
C GLU A 25 -0.04 -5.50 11.48
N ALA A 26 -0.34 -4.22 11.74
CA ALA A 26 -1.04 -3.37 10.78
C ALA A 26 -0.30 -3.26 9.44
N LEU A 27 1.03 -3.14 9.44
CA LEU A 27 1.83 -3.11 8.21
C LEU A 27 1.75 -4.44 7.44
N ALA A 28 1.87 -5.56 8.16
CA ALA A 28 1.79 -6.89 7.57
C ALA A 28 0.41 -7.17 6.96
N ASP A 29 -0.66 -6.70 7.61
CA ASP A 29 -2.03 -6.86 7.16
C ASP A 29 -2.35 -6.00 5.94
N ILE A 30 -1.85 -4.77 5.88
CA ILE A 30 -1.96 -3.93 4.66
C ILE A 30 -1.32 -4.65 3.47
N ALA A 31 -0.08 -5.12 3.62
CA ALA A 31 0.61 -5.82 2.54
C ALA A 31 -0.11 -7.12 2.14
N THR A 32 -0.64 -7.86 3.12
CA THR A 32 -1.42 -9.07 2.88
C THR A 32 -2.72 -8.78 2.13
N HIS A 33 -3.42 -7.71 2.51
CA HIS A 33 -4.65 -7.27 1.86
C HIS A 33 -4.38 -6.88 0.39
N LEU A 34 -3.37 -6.03 0.14
CA LEU A 34 -2.98 -5.66 -1.21
C LEU A 34 -2.63 -6.89 -2.04
N ARG A 35 -1.81 -7.81 -1.52
CA ARG A 35 -1.44 -9.05 -2.22
C ARG A 35 -2.63 -9.95 -2.55
N ARG A 36 -3.60 -10.05 -1.64
CA ARG A 36 -4.76 -10.95 -1.77
C ARG A 36 -5.81 -10.44 -2.73
N PHE A 37 -6.06 -9.12 -2.73
CA PHE A 37 -7.19 -8.53 -3.45
C PHE A 37 -6.79 -7.75 -4.69
N TRP A 38 -5.53 -7.33 -4.81
CA TRP A 38 -5.07 -6.60 -5.99
C TRP A 38 -4.37 -7.51 -6.98
N ALA A 39 -4.73 -7.36 -8.26
CA ALA A 39 -4.04 -8.06 -9.34
C ALA A 39 -2.55 -7.67 -9.37
N PRO A 40 -1.64 -8.57 -9.79
CA PRO A 40 -0.20 -8.28 -9.89
C PRO A 40 0.15 -6.94 -10.58
N PRO A 41 -0.44 -6.55 -11.73
CA PRO A 41 -0.11 -5.27 -12.35
C PRO A 41 -0.51 -4.05 -11.50
N MET A 42 -1.49 -4.19 -10.62
CA MET A 42 -1.90 -3.10 -9.73
C MET A 42 -0.86 -2.81 -8.66
N ARG A 43 -0.29 -3.86 -8.08
CA ARG A 43 0.76 -3.76 -7.06
C ARG A 43 2.03 -3.18 -7.65
N ARG A 44 2.43 -3.65 -8.83
CA ARG A 44 3.59 -3.10 -9.56
C ARG A 44 3.42 -1.61 -9.86
N ALA A 45 2.26 -1.21 -10.41
CA ALA A 45 2.00 0.20 -10.72
C ALA A 45 2.06 1.11 -9.48
N LEU A 46 1.58 0.63 -8.32
CA LEU A 46 1.68 1.38 -7.07
C LEU A 46 3.14 1.49 -6.59
N LEU A 47 3.90 0.39 -6.63
CA LEU A 47 5.31 0.36 -6.26
C LEU A 47 6.15 1.27 -7.17
N GLU A 48 5.97 1.17 -8.49
CA GLU A 48 6.64 2.03 -9.47
C GLU A 48 6.30 3.51 -9.25
N GLY A 49 5.02 3.82 -8.99
CA GLY A 49 4.61 5.19 -8.68
C GLY A 49 5.26 5.73 -7.41
N VAL A 50 5.45 4.87 -6.40
CA VAL A 50 6.16 5.23 -5.16
C VAL A 50 7.64 5.48 -5.41
N ASP A 51 8.31 4.62 -6.19
CA ASP A 51 9.74 4.73 -6.49
C ASP A 51 10.06 5.96 -7.34
N ASN A 52 9.18 6.28 -8.29
CA ASN A 52 9.35 7.39 -9.21
C ASN A 52 8.91 8.75 -8.62
N GLY A 53 8.47 8.79 -7.35
CA GLY A 53 7.95 10.01 -6.72
C GLY A 53 6.64 10.52 -7.35
N GLN A 54 5.87 9.64 -7.99
CA GLN A 54 4.59 9.96 -8.62
C GLN A 54 3.40 9.68 -7.69
N ALA A 55 3.64 8.97 -6.59
CA ALA A 55 2.64 8.58 -5.59
C ALA A 55 2.83 9.33 -4.26
N ASP A 56 3.04 10.65 -4.32
CA ASP A 56 3.27 11.49 -3.14
C ASP A 56 2.11 11.50 -2.14
N ALA A 57 0.89 11.32 -2.64
CA ALA A 57 -0.32 11.26 -1.81
C ALA A 57 -0.50 9.92 -1.06
N VAL A 58 0.43 8.97 -1.18
CA VAL A 58 0.38 7.71 -0.41
C VAL A 58 0.57 8.00 1.07
N ALA A 59 -0.38 7.53 1.88
CA ALA A 59 -0.36 7.72 3.32
C ALA A 59 0.89 7.08 3.95
N PRO A 60 1.46 7.66 5.02
CA PRO A 60 2.69 7.15 5.64
C PRO A 60 2.62 5.67 6.05
N ILE A 61 1.45 5.24 6.54
CA ILE A 61 1.23 3.85 6.93
C ILE A 61 1.27 2.87 5.75
N VAL A 62 0.75 3.28 4.60
CA VAL A 62 0.78 2.49 3.37
C VAL A 62 2.20 2.44 2.84
N ARG A 63 2.89 3.59 2.78
CA ARG A 63 4.30 3.67 2.34
C ARG A 63 5.20 2.73 3.14
N ALA A 64 5.10 2.78 4.48
CA ALA A 64 5.84 1.89 5.35
C ALA A 64 5.53 0.40 5.09
N ALA A 65 4.28 0.05 4.76
CA ALA A 65 3.90 -1.33 4.46
C ALA A 65 4.49 -1.80 3.12
N LEU A 66 4.46 -0.92 2.10
CA LEU A 66 5.07 -1.18 0.80
C LEU A 66 6.58 -1.38 0.90
N GLU A 67 7.27 -0.56 1.69
CA GLU A 67 8.72 -0.64 1.92
C GLU A 67 9.11 -1.90 2.71
N ARG A 68 8.40 -2.20 3.81
CA ARG A 68 8.70 -3.34 4.68
C ARG A 68 8.37 -4.70 4.08
N HIS A 69 7.40 -4.76 3.17
CA HIS A 69 6.90 -6.02 2.59
C HIS A 69 6.99 -6.06 1.07
N ARG A 70 7.92 -5.31 0.49
CA ARG A 70 8.09 -5.16 -0.95
C ARG A 70 8.23 -6.48 -1.70
N GLU A 71 9.01 -7.42 -1.16
CA GLU A 71 9.23 -8.75 -1.77
C GLU A 71 7.96 -9.61 -1.85
N ARG A 72 6.92 -9.28 -1.08
CA ARG A 72 5.64 -10.01 -1.04
C ARG A 72 4.59 -9.41 -1.98
N LEU A 73 4.83 -8.22 -2.52
CA LEU A 73 3.89 -7.41 -3.33
C LEU A 73 4.22 -7.46 -4.82
#